data_AF-A0A836QJK6-F1
#
_entry.id   AF-A0A836QJK6-F1
#
_cell.length_a   1.000
_cell.length_b   1.000
_cell.length_c   1.000
_cell.angle_alpha   90.00
_cell.angle_beta   90.00
_cell.angle_gamma   90.00
#
_symmetry.space_group_name_H-M   'P 1'
#
loop_
_entity.id
_entity.type
_entity.pdbx_description
1 polymer ?
#
loop_
_entity_poly.entity_id
_entity_poly.type
_entity_poly.pdbx_seq_one_letter_code
_entity_poly.pdbx_strand_id
1 'polypeptide(L)'
;MRRRVGPRLHRGRRVSEKHHQHLRTASRPTPHRDSSECPPGSRRLPRVSRDHGQGAVAAAAGGLQPPEIRDSPNRAGALTMAKRASRGSAGAVTQAPHSRDGGRLGVITRGSLVEGLEMKLEPERNVEDMKAGKFVIIEGDKNDFFSMVTDMRLDSTGLEVLLHPPERREGLLREVLSGTATYNIVALRPMLMMPQGVGGNGQGEEDGPRPVKAIPSHFSRVVEAHEEDVSRIFGREDDGQRRYFSIGNPLDMETPVCIDMLRFAERSNGIFGKTGTGKSFLTRLALCGLIHYDRAVNLIFDMHNEYGFKAMKETAGANTTFVKGLKQLFGERVAIFSLDPKSTRARGIQPDFEVYISYDQIAVEDIAPLQDELKLNPTAVESAYLVYAIYKERW
;
A
#
# COMPACT_ATOMS: atom_id res chain seq x y z
N MET A 1 -68.08 -26.14 -35.69
CA MET A 1 -67.65 -27.20 -36.65
C MET A 1 -66.91 -28.28 -35.87
N ARG A 2 -67.31 -29.54 -36.05
CA ARG A 2 -66.71 -30.82 -35.56
C ARG A 2 -65.18 -30.85 -35.83
N ARG A 3 -64.27 -31.67 -35.26
CA ARG A 3 -64.12 -32.80 -34.30
C ARG A 3 -62.57 -32.96 -34.18
N ARG A 4 -61.91 -33.10 -33.01
CA ARG A 4 -61.74 -34.26 -32.11
C ARG A 4 -60.52 -35.18 -32.41
N VAL A 5 -59.76 -35.48 -31.35
CA VAL A 5 -58.98 -36.72 -30.98
C VAL A 5 -57.43 -36.73 -31.15
N GLY A 6 -56.72 -37.05 -30.05
CA GLY A 6 -55.26 -37.30 -29.89
C GLY A 6 -54.79 -38.70 -30.37
N PRO A 7 -53.79 -39.43 -29.77
CA PRO A 7 -53.20 -39.32 -28.41
C PRO A 7 -51.66 -39.62 -28.23
N ARG A 8 -51.13 -39.43 -27.00
CA ARG A 8 -50.19 -40.27 -26.16
C ARG A 8 -48.87 -40.87 -26.77
N LEU A 9 -47.69 -40.96 -26.13
CA LEU A 9 -47.28 -41.57 -24.82
C LEU A 9 -45.75 -41.40 -24.54
N HIS A 10 -45.39 -41.40 -23.23
CA HIS A 10 -44.16 -41.93 -22.56
C HIS A 10 -42.77 -41.25 -22.79
N ARG A 11 -41.89 -41.06 -21.80
CA ARG A 11 -41.50 -41.84 -20.59
C ARG A 11 -40.98 -40.90 -19.48
N GLY A 12 -41.17 -41.29 -18.22
CA GLY A 12 -40.61 -40.61 -17.05
C GLY A 12 -39.48 -41.39 -16.34
N ARG A 13 -38.89 -40.71 -15.34
CA ARG A 13 -38.17 -41.17 -14.11
C ARG A 13 -36.95 -40.25 -13.89
N ARG A 14 -36.96 -39.35 -12.90
CA ARG A 14 -36.71 -39.50 -11.43
C ARG A 14 -35.33 -40.06 -11.04
N VAL A 15 -34.49 -39.13 -10.55
CA VAL A 15 -33.80 -39.07 -9.23
C VAL A 15 -33.11 -40.33 -8.69
N SER A 16 -31.80 -40.23 -8.40
CA SER A 16 -31.23 -40.58 -7.08
C SER A 16 -29.80 -40.11 -6.88
N GLU A 17 -29.59 -39.48 -5.72
CA GLU A 17 -28.34 -39.29 -4.98
C GLU A 17 -27.70 -40.62 -4.54
N LYS A 18 -26.38 -40.59 -4.26
CA LYS A 18 -25.67 -41.10 -3.05
C LYS A 18 -24.16 -41.22 -3.36
N HIS A 19 -23.28 -40.53 -2.63
CA HIS A 19 -22.62 -40.90 -1.35
C HIS A 19 -21.57 -42.04 -1.44
N HIS A 20 -20.30 -41.70 -1.15
CA HIS A 20 -19.28 -42.40 -0.30
C HIS A 20 -17.88 -41.79 -0.59
N GLN A 21 -17.16 -41.16 0.37
CA GLN A 21 -16.26 -41.75 1.41
C GLN A 21 -15.37 -42.88 0.84
N HIS A 22 -14.03 -42.89 0.96
CA HIS A 22 -13.22 -42.78 2.18
C HIS A 22 -11.69 -42.90 1.89
N LEU A 23 -10.88 -42.39 2.83
CA LEU A 23 -9.56 -42.91 3.33
C LEU A 23 -8.28 -42.71 2.47
N ARG A 24 -7.30 -41.90 2.96
CA ARG A 24 -6.02 -42.27 3.67
C ARG A 24 -4.98 -42.93 2.73
N THR A 25 -3.68 -42.62 2.66
CA THR A 25 -2.68 -42.34 3.71
C THR A 25 -1.32 -41.96 3.07
N ALA A 26 -0.58 -41.06 3.73
CA ALA A 26 0.87 -41.03 4.01
C ALA A 26 1.95 -41.38 2.93
N SER A 27 2.96 -40.51 2.81
CA SER A 27 4.35 -40.72 3.30
C SER A 27 5.41 -40.05 2.40
N ARG A 28 6.31 -39.27 3.04
CA ARG A 28 7.60 -38.78 2.47
C ARG A 28 8.56 -39.95 2.18
N PRO A 29 9.59 -39.71 1.35
CA PRO A 29 10.95 -39.67 1.92
C PRO A 29 11.91 -38.64 1.27
N THR A 30 12.74 -38.00 2.10
CA THR A 30 14.15 -37.59 1.82
C THR A 30 15.07 -38.79 2.16
N PRO A 31 16.36 -38.93 1.76
CA PRO A 31 17.39 -37.86 1.62
C PRO A 31 18.49 -38.11 0.53
N HIS A 32 19.38 -37.13 0.28
CA HIS A 32 20.85 -37.25 0.46
C HIS A 32 21.64 -36.05 -0.12
N ARG A 33 22.72 -35.71 0.59
CA ARG A 33 23.79 -34.77 0.25
C ARG A 33 24.64 -35.31 -0.90
N ASP A 34 25.19 -34.43 -1.72
CA ASP A 34 26.56 -34.57 -2.22
C ASP A 34 27.21 -33.22 -2.52
N SER A 35 28.52 -33.21 -2.30
CA SER A 35 29.48 -32.10 -2.33
C SER A 35 30.40 -32.21 -3.54
N SER A 36 30.63 -31.12 -4.27
CA SER A 36 31.79 -30.93 -5.16
C SER A 36 31.90 -29.43 -5.52
N GLU A 37 32.89 -28.72 -4.96
CA GLU A 37 34.18 -28.36 -5.58
C GLU A 37 34.13 -27.22 -6.61
N CYS A 38 34.70 -26.08 -6.19
CA CYS A 38 35.08 -24.95 -7.05
C CYS A 38 36.37 -25.27 -7.83
N PRO A 39 36.52 -24.83 -9.09
CA PRO A 39 37.82 -24.73 -9.75
C PRO A 39 38.42 -23.30 -9.65
N PRO A 40 39.75 -23.15 -9.56
CA PRO A 40 40.43 -21.87 -9.39
C PRO A 40 40.89 -21.22 -10.71
N GLY A 41 40.88 -19.89 -10.71
CA GLY A 41 41.90 -19.01 -11.29
C GLY A 41 42.14 -18.98 -12.80
N SER A 42 41.92 -17.81 -13.43
CA SER A 42 42.97 -17.24 -14.29
C SER A 42 42.77 -15.75 -14.62
N ARG A 43 43.84 -15.00 -14.34
CA ARG A 43 44.42 -13.88 -15.12
C ARG A 43 43.70 -12.52 -15.15
N ARG A 44 44.19 -11.67 -14.25
CA ARG A 44 44.31 -10.21 -14.45
C ARG A 44 45.24 -9.90 -15.62
N LEU A 45 44.84 -8.95 -16.47
CA LEU A 45 45.69 -8.16 -17.37
C LEU A 45 45.16 -6.70 -17.40
N PRO A 46 45.98 -5.71 -17.81
CA PRO A 46 46.37 -4.59 -16.95
C PRO A 46 45.61 -3.27 -17.18
N ARG A 47 45.74 -2.38 -16.17
CA ARG A 47 45.45 -0.94 -16.27
C ARG A 47 46.30 -0.32 -17.39
N VAL A 48 45.63 0.33 -18.34
CA VAL A 48 46.25 1.24 -19.29
C VAL A 48 46.07 2.67 -18.79
N SER A 49 47.18 3.28 -18.41
CA SER A 49 47.31 4.72 -18.23
C SER A 49 47.33 5.38 -19.60
N ARG A 50 46.56 6.46 -19.81
CA ARG A 50 46.85 7.42 -20.88
C ARG A 50 46.87 8.83 -20.32
N ASP A 51 48.04 9.41 -20.50
CA ASP A 51 48.40 10.79 -20.25
C ASP A 51 47.78 11.74 -21.27
N HIS A 52 47.89 13.02 -20.94
CA HIS A 52 47.31 14.19 -21.59
C HIS A 52 47.53 14.32 -23.11
N GLY A 53 46.48 14.75 -23.81
CA GLY A 53 46.54 15.31 -25.15
C GLY A 53 45.53 16.44 -25.27
N GLN A 54 46.05 17.67 -25.28
CA GLN A 54 45.29 18.92 -25.48
C GLN A 54 44.64 18.93 -26.87
N GLY A 55 43.35 19.27 -26.91
CA GLY A 55 42.59 19.51 -28.13
C GLY A 55 41.43 20.42 -27.82
N ALA A 56 41.68 21.74 -27.90
CA ALA A 56 40.68 22.77 -27.68
C ALA A 56 39.61 22.74 -28.77
N VAL A 57 38.33 22.71 -28.37
CA VAL A 57 37.22 23.10 -29.23
C VAL A 57 36.32 24.04 -28.42
N ALA A 58 36.19 25.26 -28.93
CA ALA A 58 35.53 26.38 -28.31
C ALA A 58 34.02 26.15 -28.16
N ALA A 59 33.51 26.21 -26.92
CA ALA A 59 32.10 26.37 -26.64
C ALA A 59 31.81 27.85 -26.39
N ALA A 60 31.04 28.46 -27.29
CA ALA A 60 30.54 29.83 -27.15
C ALA A 60 29.55 29.89 -25.97
N ALA A 61 29.93 30.60 -24.91
CA ALA A 61 29.09 30.92 -23.79
C ALA A 61 28.12 32.06 -24.17
N GLY A 62 26.86 31.72 -24.39
CA GLY A 62 25.74 32.67 -24.38
C GLY A 62 25.03 32.56 -23.02
N GLY A 63 25.31 33.49 -22.12
CA GLY A 63 24.70 33.54 -20.80
C GLY A 63 23.22 33.92 -20.86
N LEU A 64 22.39 33.16 -20.14
CA LEU A 64 21.05 33.57 -19.72
C LEU A 64 20.99 33.41 -18.20
N GLN A 65 20.89 34.53 -17.50
CA GLN A 65 20.63 34.59 -16.07
C GLN A 65 19.20 34.06 -15.78
N PRO A 66 18.99 33.29 -14.70
CA PRO A 66 17.65 33.00 -14.22
C PRO A 66 16.99 34.29 -13.70
N PRO A 67 15.69 34.52 -13.95
CA PRO A 67 14.99 35.66 -13.39
C PRO A 67 14.83 35.50 -11.86
N GLU A 68 15.07 36.58 -11.13
CA GLU A 68 14.77 36.69 -9.71
C GLU A 68 13.27 36.49 -9.46
N ILE A 69 12.92 35.41 -8.77
CA ILE A 69 11.56 35.17 -8.31
C ILE A 69 11.29 36.11 -7.13
N ARG A 70 10.57 37.19 -7.41
CA ARG A 70 9.98 38.05 -6.38
C ARG A 70 8.88 37.28 -5.66
N ASP A 71 9.02 37.15 -4.34
CA ASP A 71 8.01 36.61 -3.45
C ASP A 71 6.66 37.31 -3.66
N SER A 72 5.66 36.55 -4.12
CA SER A 72 4.27 37.00 -4.17
C SER A 72 3.45 36.28 -3.09
N PRO A 73 2.66 37.02 -2.28
CA PRO A 73 1.99 36.48 -1.10
C PRO A 73 0.65 35.87 -1.52
N ASN A 74 0.64 34.60 -1.92
CA ASN A 74 -0.61 33.85 -2.03
C ASN A 74 -0.39 32.36 -1.82
N ARG A 75 -0.07 31.97 -0.59
CA ARG A 75 0.27 30.60 -0.19
C ARG A 75 -0.80 29.86 0.60
N ALA A 76 -2.03 30.36 0.64
CA ALA A 76 -3.13 29.73 1.37
C ALA A 76 -4.38 29.64 0.49
N GLY A 77 -4.55 28.54 -0.24
CA GLY A 77 -5.75 28.39 -1.08
C GLY A 77 -5.79 27.20 -2.02
N ALA A 78 -5.17 26.07 -1.68
CA ALA A 78 -5.32 24.86 -2.51
C ALA A 78 -5.05 23.58 -1.72
N LEU A 79 -5.83 23.32 -0.66
CA LEU A 79 -6.13 21.98 -0.11
C LEU A 79 -7.01 22.20 1.13
N THR A 80 -8.28 22.53 0.89
CA THR A 80 -9.30 22.50 1.95
C THR A 80 -10.54 21.87 1.35
N MET A 81 -10.57 20.54 1.35
CA MET A 81 -11.83 19.79 1.34
C MET A 81 -11.97 19.19 2.74
N ALA A 82 -12.92 19.78 3.48
CA ALA A 82 -13.46 19.35 4.77
C ALA A 82 -12.47 19.09 5.94
N LYS A 83 -12.19 20.14 6.72
CA LYS A 83 -11.91 19.99 8.15
C LYS A 83 -12.36 21.26 8.90
N ARG A 84 -13.47 21.16 9.64
CA ARG A 84 -13.89 22.19 10.62
C ARG A 84 -12.98 22.02 11.84
N ALA A 85 -12.22 23.06 12.18
CA ALA A 85 -11.41 23.11 13.40
C ALA A 85 -12.21 23.77 14.53
N SER A 86 -12.35 23.08 15.66
CA SER A 86 -12.58 23.70 16.97
C SER A 86 -11.23 24.09 17.57
N ARG A 87 -11.12 25.35 18.00
CA ARG A 87 -9.93 25.91 18.66
C ARG A 87 -9.95 25.54 20.15
N GLY A 88 -8.80 25.14 20.70
CA GLY A 88 -8.55 24.96 22.12
C GLY A 88 -7.13 25.39 22.48
N SER A 89 -6.99 26.16 23.55
CA SER A 89 -5.85 26.99 23.96
C SER A 89 -4.65 26.21 24.52
N ALA A 90 -3.45 26.76 24.31
CA ALA A 90 -2.18 26.31 24.88
C ALA A 90 -2.08 26.60 26.39
N GLY A 91 -1.64 25.60 27.15
CA GLY A 91 -1.18 25.72 28.54
C GLY A 91 -0.09 24.69 28.78
N ALA A 92 1.12 25.15 29.12
CA ALA A 92 2.27 24.30 29.41
C ALA A 92 2.10 23.59 30.76
N VAL A 93 2.18 22.25 30.76
CA VAL A 93 2.21 21.44 31.98
C VAL A 93 3.29 20.38 31.83
N THR A 94 4.24 20.40 32.76
CA THR A 94 5.33 19.43 32.93
C THR A 94 4.75 18.03 33.18
N GLN A 95 4.97 17.08 32.27
CA GLN A 95 4.33 15.75 32.32
C GLN A 95 5.19 14.70 33.02
N ALA A 96 4.66 14.21 34.15
CA ALA A 96 5.02 12.95 34.80
C ALA A 96 4.57 11.76 33.92
N PRO A 97 5.05 10.50 34.14
CA PRO A 97 4.84 9.40 33.19
C PRO A 97 3.36 9.14 32.96
N HIS A 98 2.95 9.24 31.70
CA HIS A 98 1.57 9.09 31.25
C HIS A 98 1.05 7.67 31.51
N SER A 99 0.20 7.52 32.52
CA SER A 99 -0.77 6.43 32.54
C SER A 99 -1.76 6.67 31.40
N ARG A 100 -1.61 5.89 30.31
CA ARG A 100 -2.52 5.94 29.15
C ARG A 100 -3.90 5.45 29.57
N ASP A 101 -4.85 6.37 29.73
CA ASP A 101 -6.26 6.08 30.04
C ASP A 101 -7.05 5.70 28.77
N GLY A 102 -6.38 4.98 27.86
CA GLY A 102 -7.00 4.30 26.72
C GLY A 102 -7.48 2.95 27.23
N GLY A 103 -8.75 2.88 27.60
CA GLY A 103 -9.29 1.77 28.40
C GLY A 103 -8.81 0.40 27.90
N ARG A 104 -8.16 -0.33 28.80
CA ARG A 104 -7.66 -1.70 28.57
C ARG A 104 -8.70 -2.55 27.83
N LEU A 105 -8.27 -3.24 26.78
CA LEU A 105 -9.12 -4.12 25.98
C LEU A 105 -9.07 -5.56 26.47
N GLY A 106 -7.90 -6.01 26.92
CA GLY A 106 -7.70 -7.39 27.31
C GLY A 106 -6.25 -7.70 27.67
N VAL A 107 -5.96 -8.99 27.72
CA VAL A 107 -4.63 -9.53 27.99
C VAL A 107 -4.28 -10.69 27.07
N ILE A 108 -3.00 -10.78 26.70
CA ILE A 108 -2.47 -11.90 25.90
C ILE A 108 -2.55 -13.20 26.71
N THR A 109 -3.15 -14.23 26.12
CA THR A 109 -3.28 -15.55 26.76
C THR A 109 -2.49 -16.63 26.06
N ARG A 110 -2.27 -16.51 24.74
CA ARG A 110 -1.46 -17.45 23.94
C ARG A 110 -1.03 -16.83 22.62
N GLY A 111 -0.14 -17.50 21.91
CA GLY A 111 0.25 -17.12 20.56
C GLY A 111 1.65 -17.54 20.17
N SER A 112 1.99 -17.26 18.92
CA SER A 112 3.33 -17.46 18.36
C SER A 112 3.63 -16.38 17.32
N LEU A 113 4.89 -16.29 16.89
CA LEU A 113 5.28 -15.36 15.80
C LEU A 113 4.60 -15.70 14.47
N VAL A 114 4.32 -16.98 14.22
CA VAL A 114 3.82 -17.46 12.93
C VAL A 114 2.31 -17.39 12.86
N GLU A 115 1.63 -17.86 13.91
CA GLU A 115 0.16 -17.94 13.95
C GLU A 115 -0.49 -16.62 14.41
N GLY A 116 0.29 -15.73 15.02
CA GLY A 116 -0.21 -14.52 15.67
C GLY A 116 -0.48 -14.75 17.16
N LEU A 117 -1.08 -13.75 17.79
CA LEU A 117 -1.36 -13.74 19.21
C LEU A 117 -2.87 -13.79 19.46
N GLU A 118 -3.25 -14.29 20.63
CA GLU A 118 -4.63 -14.26 21.08
C GLU A 118 -4.72 -13.51 22.39
N MET A 119 -5.67 -12.56 22.47
CA MET A 119 -6.03 -11.92 23.72
C MET A 119 -7.39 -12.43 24.20
N LYS A 120 -7.53 -12.53 25.52
CA LYS A 120 -8.83 -12.59 26.17
C LYS A 120 -9.32 -11.16 26.35
N LEU A 121 -10.49 -10.86 25.79
CA LEU A 121 -11.15 -9.56 25.95
C LEU A 121 -11.62 -9.40 27.41
N GLU A 122 -11.55 -8.18 27.93
CA GLU A 122 -12.10 -7.86 29.26
C GLU A 122 -13.61 -8.10 29.29
N PRO A 123 -14.16 -8.64 30.40
CA PRO A 123 -15.60 -8.90 30.53
C PRO A 123 -16.49 -7.66 30.34
N GLU A 124 -15.99 -6.48 30.70
CA GLU A 124 -16.72 -5.21 30.61
C GLU A 124 -16.75 -4.64 29.17
N ARG A 125 -16.00 -5.23 28.23
CA ARG A 125 -15.94 -4.80 26.84
C ARG A 125 -16.92 -5.58 25.97
N ASN A 126 -17.70 -4.87 25.17
CA ASN A 126 -18.56 -5.50 24.18
C ASN A 126 -17.71 -6.00 22.99
N VAL A 127 -17.86 -7.28 22.65
CA VAL A 127 -17.20 -7.87 21.48
C VAL A 127 -17.67 -7.25 20.17
N GLU A 128 -18.89 -6.71 20.12
CA GLU A 128 -19.43 -6.04 18.93
C GLU A 128 -18.71 -4.71 18.60
N ASP A 129 -18.05 -4.10 19.58
CA ASP A 129 -17.22 -2.90 19.38
C ASP A 129 -15.85 -3.25 18.78
N MET A 130 -15.49 -4.55 18.78
CA MET A 130 -14.28 -5.05 18.16
C MET A 130 -14.54 -5.35 16.68
N LYS A 131 -13.58 -4.97 15.83
CA LYS A 131 -13.67 -5.17 14.38
C LYS A 131 -12.34 -5.64 13.82
N ALA A 132 -12.40 -6.52 12.83
CA ALA A 132 -11.23 -6.90 12.06
C ALA A 132 -10.66 -5.66 11.34
N GLY A 133 -9.34 -5.50 11.37
CA GLY A 133 -8.62 -4.34 10.85
C GLY A 133 -8.34 -3.25 11.88
N LYS A 134 -8.99 -3.27 13.04
CA LYS A 134 -8.72 -2.30 14.13
C LYS A 134 -7.29 -2.45 14.65
N PHE A 135 -6.60 -1.33 14.88
CA PHE A 135 -5.25 -1.32 15.43
C PHE A 135 -5.26 -1.27 16.96
N VAL A 136 -4.35 -2.03 17.58
CA VAL A 136 -4.17 -2.15 19.02
C VAL A 136 -2.68 -2.18 19.37
N ILE A 137 -2.35 -1.76 20.58
CA ILE A 137 -1.00 -1.84 21.13
C ILE A 137 -0.97 -2.94 22.19
N ILE A 138 0.02 -3.82 22.08
CA ILE A 138 0.34 -4.76 23.14
C ILE A 138 1.53 -4.20 23.91
N GLU A 139 1.32 -3.88 25.18
CA GLU A 139 2.34 -3.33 26.07
C GLU A 139 3.21 -4.50 26.59
N GLY A 140 4.43 -4.61 26.08
CA GLY A 140 5.41 -5.59 26.55
C GLY A 140 6.46 -4.96 27.45
N ASP A 141 7.30 -5.79 28.10
CA ASP A 141 8.28 -5.29 29.09
C ASP A 141 9.42 -4.45 28.50
N LYS A 142 9.74 -4.67 27.22
CA LYS A 142 10.84 -3.99 26.51
C LYS A 142 10.39 -3.29 25.24
N ASN A 143 9.38 -3.85 24.58
CA ASN A 143 8.85 -3.32 23.33
C ASN A 143 7.34 -3.31 23.40
N ASP A 144 6.75 -2.26 22.84
CA ASP A 144 5.35 -2.22 22.46
C ASP A 144 5.18 -2.85 21.09
N PHE A 145 4.09 -3.58 20.90
CA PHE A 145 3.77 -4.24 19.64
C PHE A 145 2.55 -3.61 19.00
N PHE A 146 2.76 -2.91 17.89
CA PHE A 146 1.68 -2.42 17.05
C PHE A 146 1.07 -3.60 16.30
N SER A 147 -0.20 -3.88 16.60
CA SER A 147 -0.89 -5.10 16.18
C SER A 147 -2.23 -4.77 15.55
N MET A 148 -2.73 -5.70 14.74
CA MET A 148 -4.02 -5.57 14.06
C MET A 148 -4.94 -6.70 14.51
N VAL A 149 -6.20 -6.38 14.81
CA VAL A 149 -7.24 -7.38 15.04
C VAL A 149 -7.54 -8.10 13.74
N THR A 150 -7.42 -9.42 13.72
CA THR A 150 -7.68 -10.24 12.52
C THR A 150 -8.98 -11.01 12.59
N ASP A 151 -9.38 -11.44 13.79
CA ASP A 151 -10.54 -12.30 14.00
C ASP A 151 -11.02 -12.22 15.46
N MET A 152 -12.28 -12.62 15.71
CA MET A 152 -12.91 -12.66 17.03
C MET A 152 -13.70 -13.96 17.18
N ARG A 153 -13.56 -14.63 18.33
CA ARG A 153 -14.22 -15.91 18.64
C ARG A 153 -14.86 -15.86 20.02
N LEU A 154 -16.01 -16.51 20.15
CA LEU A 154 -16.66 -16.75 21.44
C LEU A 154 -16.19 -18.11 21.96
N ASP A 155 -15.80 -18.18 23.23
CA ASP A 155 -15.33 -19.41 23.86
C ASP A 155 -15.90 -19.56 25.28
N SER A 156 -15.74 -20.73 25.88
CA SER A 156 -16.26 -21.06 27.21
C SER A 156 -15.26 -21.89 28.02
N THR A 157 -15.29 -21.76 29.34
CA THR A 157 -14.53 -22.62 30.25
C THR A 157 -15.12 -24.03 30.34
N GLY A 158 -16.39 -24.21 29.95
CA GLY A 158 -17.08 -25.50 29.94
C GLY A 158 -18.04 -25.64 28.76
N LEU A 159 -18.05 -26.83 28.13
CA LEU A 159 -18.89 -27.14 26.97
C LEU A 159 -20.39 -27.13 27.30
N GLU A 160 -20.75 -27.47 28.54
CA GLU A 160 -22.14 -27.51 29.02
C GLU A 160 -22.88 -26.18 28.81
N VAL A 161 -22.21 -25.05 29.00
CA VAL A 161 -22.81 -23.72 28.80
C VAL A 161 -23.16 -23.46 27.34
N LEU A 162 -22.40 -24.06 26.41
CA LEU A 162 -22.66 -23.96 24.98
C LEU A 162 -23.75 -24.94 24.53
N LEU A 163 -23.84 -26.11 25.16
CA LEU A 163 -24.87 -27.12 24.89
C LEU A 163 -26.24 -26.72 25.47
N HIS A 164 -26.24 -26.05 26.62
CA HIS A 164 -27.41 -25.67 27.38
C HIS A 164 -27.37 -24.18 27.76
N PRO A 165 -27.56 -23.26 26.79
CA PRO A 165 -27.54 -21.83 27.05
C PRO A 165 -28.74 -21.39 27.91
N PRO A 166 -28.57 -20.42 28.84
CA PRO A 166 -29.64 -19.95 29.72
C PRO A 166 -30.76 -19.24 28.94
N GLU A 167 -32.01 -19.44 29.38
CA GLU A 167 -33.16 -18.78 28.76
C GLU A 167 -33.17 -17.27 29.03
N ARG A 168 -33.85 -16.49 28.19
CA ARG A 168 -33.95 -15.02 28.36
C ARG A 168 -34.56 -14.59 29.70
N ARG A 169 -35.36 -15.46 30.32
CA ARG A 169 -36.02 -15.20 31.61
C ARG A 169 -35.09 -15.45 32.80
N GLU A 170 -33.99 -16.15 32.60
CA GLU A 170 -33.01 -16.52 33.64
C GLU A 170 -31.90 -15.45 33.73
N GLY A 171 -32.30 -14.20 34.00
CA GLY A 171 -31.39 -13.04 33.95
C GLY A 171 -30.13 -13.18 34.81
N LEU A 172 -30.27 -13.64 36.05
CA LEU A 172 -29.15 -13.85 36.97
C LEU A 172 -28.19 -14.94 36.48
N LEU A 173 -28.71 -16.07 36.00
CA LEU A 173 -27.88 -17.16 35.48
C LEU A 173 -27.11 -16.71 34.24
N ARG A 174 -27.76 -15.93 33.37
CA ARG A 174 -27.11 -15.34 32.19
C ARG A 174 -25.99 -14.39 32.58
N GLU A 175 -26.20 -13.53 33.56
CA GLU A 175 -25.20 -12.59 34.06
C GLU A 175 -23.99 -13.34 34.65
N VAL A 176 -24.23 -14.32 35.51
CA VAL A 176 -23.17 -15.15 36.11
C VAL A 176 -22.39 -15.92 35.05
N LEU A 177 -23.07 -16.61 34.12
CA LEU A 177 -22.40 -17.36 33.06
C LEU A 177 -21.64 -16.44 32.10
N SER A 178 -22.16 -15.25 31.82
CA SER A 178 -21.48 -14.26 30.97
C SER A 178 -20.17 -13.76 31.58
N GLY A 179 -20.09 -13.65 32.91
CA GLY A 179 -18.89 -13.18 33.61
C GLY A 179 -17.89 -14.28 34.00
N THR A 180 -18.34 -15.53 34.16
CA THR A 180 -17.51 -16.60 34.74
C THR A 180 -17.22 -17.75 33.79
N ALA A 181 -18.14 -18.05 32.87
CA ALA A 181 -18.07 -19.26 32.06
C ALA A 181 -17.80 -18.98 30.58
N THR A 182 -18.33 -17.89 30.02
CA THR A 182 -18.06 -17.51 28.62
C THR A 182 -17.05 -16.37 28.55
N TYR A 183 -16.24 -16.34 27.49
CA TYR A 183 -15.30 -15.25 27.25
C TYR A 183 -15.05 -15.07 25.75
N ASN A 184 -14.55 -13.89 25.39
CA ASN A 184 -14.24 -13.56 24.01
C ASN A 184 -12.74 -13.62 23.78
N ILE A 185 -12.35 -14.26 22.69
CA ILE A 185 -10.98 -14.36 22.22
C ILE A 185 -10.85 -13.47 20.99
N VAL A 186 -9.83 -12.62 20.98
CA VAL A 186 -9.51 -11.78 19.82
C VAL A 186 -8.14 -12.18 19.30
N ALA A 187 -8.09 -12.56 18.02
CA ALA A 187 -6.85 -12.87 17.33
C ALA A 187 -6.21 -11.57 16.84
N LEU A 188 -4.91 -11.44 17.12
CA LEU A 188 -4.09 -10.28 16.85
C LEU A 188 -2.91 -10.70 15.97
N ARG A 189 -2.61 -9.88 14.96
CA ARG A 189 -1.39 -10.00 14.17
C ARG A 189 -0.44 -8.86 14.51
N PRO A 190 0.66 -9.14 15.23
CA PRO A 190 1.73 -8.17 15.42
C PRO A 190 2.32 -7.75 14.08
N MET A 191 2.42 -6.44 13.84
CA MET A 191 2.92 -5.87 12.59
C MET A 191 4.31 -5.25 12.80
N LEU A 192 4.48 -4.50 13.88
CA LEU A 192 5.72 -3.80 14.21
C LEU A 192 5.99 -3.86 15.71
N MET A 193 7.26 -3.83 16.10
CA MET A 193 7.72 -3.69 17.49
C MET A 193 8.47 -2.36 17.65
N MET A 194 8.22 -1.67 18.76
CA MET A 194 8.82 -0.38 19.11
C MET A 194 9.43 -0.45 20.50
N PRO A 195 10.69 -0.02 20.71
CA PRO A 195 11.26 0.04 22.05
C PRO A 195 10.42 0.92 22.99
N GLN A 196 10.22 0.48 24.24
CA GLN A 196 9.62 1.31 25.27
C GLN A 196 10.60 2.38 25.77
N GLY A 197 10.08 3.52 26.24
CA GLY A 197 10.88 4.57 26.89
C GLY A 197 11.58 5.58 25.97
N VAL A 198 11.45 5.47 24.65
CA VAL A 198 11.97 6.48 23.72
C VAL A 198 10.91 7.56 23.50
N GLY A 199 10.93 8.57 24.36
CA GLY A 199 10.16 9.79 24.19
C GLY A 199 10.74 10.63 23.06
N GLY A 200 9.96 10.81 21.99
CA GLY A 200 9.90 12.03 21.15
C GLY A 200 11.12 12.51 20.35
N ASN A 201 12.34 12.12 20.68
CA ASN A 201 13.56 12.68 20.07
C ASN A 201 14.32 11.58 19.32
N GLY A 202 13.69 11.08 18.25
CA GLY A 202 14.27 10.04 17.38
C GLY A 202 15.53 10.51 16.66
N GLN A 203 16.68 10.36 17.29
CA GLN A 203 18.00 10.63 16.70
C GLN A 203 18.79 9.35 16.34
N GLY A 204 18.24 8.15 16.59
CA GLY A 204 18.86 6.87 16.19
C GLY A 204 17.96 6.02 15.30
N GLU A 205 18.52 5.40 14.25
CA GLU A 205 17.83 4.39 13.42
C GLU A 205 17.37 3.16 14.24
N GLU A 206 17.98 2.92 15.40
CA GLU A 206 17.64 1.80 16.29
C GLU A 206 16.34 2.00 17.10
N ASP A 207 15.86 3.24 17.18
CA ASP A 207 14.70 3.64 17.99
C ASP A 207 13.37 3.67 17.23
N GLY A 208 13.41 3.39 15.92
CA GLY A 208 12.24 3.39 15.05
C GLY A 208 11.38 2.11 15.13
N PRO A 209 10.24 2.07 14.42
CA PRO A 209 9.44 0.86 14.26
C PRO A 209 10.23 -0.24 13.53
N ARG A 210 10.23 -1.45 14.09
CA ARG A 210 10.98 -2.60 13.56
C ARG A 210 10.04 -3.78 13.25
N PRO A 211 10.41 -4.67 12.30
CA PRO A 211 9.68 -5.92 12.11
C PRO A 211 9.64 -6.74 13.40
N VAL A 212 8.51 -7.40 13.66
CA VAL A 212 8.33 -8.22 14.87
C VAL A 212 9.24 -9.44 14.80
N LYS A 213 10.12 -9.58 15.80
CA LYS A 213 11.05 -10.71 15.95
C LYS A 213 10.93 -11.44 17.29
N ALA A 214 10.08 -10.92 18.17
CA ALA A 214 9.81 -11.46 19.50
C ALA A 214 8.32 -11.37 19.78
N ILE A 215 7.86 -12.12 20.78
CA ILE A 215 6.47 -12.05 21.27
C ILE A 215 6.43 -11.41 22.66
N PRO A 216 5.33 -10.74 23.01
CA PRO A 216 5.10 -10.25 24.36
C PRO A 216 4.95 -11.42 25.36
N SER A 217 5.14 -11.12 26.64
CA SER A 217 4.91 -12.06 27.74
C SER A 217 3.43 -12.42 27.87
N HIS A 218 3.13 -13.56 28.50
CA HIS A 218 1.76 -13.86 28.90
C HIS A 218 1.19 -12.73 29.77
N PHE A 219 -0.10 -12.49 29.64
CA PHE A 219 -0.85 -11.46 30.33
C PHE A 219 -0.43 -10.01 30.03
N SER A 220 0.39 -9.80 28.99
CA SER A 220 0.68 -8.46 28.48
C SER A 220 -0.62 -7.75 28.14
N ARG A 221 -0.71 -6.48 28.54
CA ARG A 221 -1.91 -5.67 28.37
C ARG A 221 -2.09 -5.31 26.90
N VAL A 222 -3.33 -5.33 26.46
CA VAL A 222 -3.73 -4.84 25.13
C VAL A 222 -4.60 -3.61 25.30
N VAL A 223 -4.25 -2.53 24.62
CA VAL A 223 -4.96 -1.26 24.61
C VAL A 223 -5.31 -0.84 23.19
N GLU A 224 -6.32 0.00 23.04
CA GLU A 224 -6.66 0.59 21.74
C GLU A 224 -5.54 1.52 21.26
N ALA A 225 -5.21 1.46 19.96
CA ALA A 225 -4.19 2.35 19.42
C ALA A 225 -4.72 3.78 19.30
N HIS A 226 -4.01 4.74 19.88
CA HIS A 226 -4.35 6.16 19.78
C HIS A 226 -3.59 6.84 18.64
N GLU A 227 -3.96 8.10 18.36
CA GLU A 227 -3.33 8.91 17.33
C GLU A 227 -1.81 9.00 17.51
N GLU A 228 -1.34 9.11 18.75
CA GLU A 228 0.09 9.19 19.07
C GLU A 228 0.84 7.92 18.69
N ASP A 229 0.23 6.74 18.87
CA ASP A 229 0.85 5.47 18.53
C ASP A 229 0.97 5.28 17.02
N VAL A 230 -0.09 5.66 16.28
CA VAL A 230 -0.09 5.63 14.81
C VAL A 230 0.92 6.65 14.27
N SER A 231 0.93 7.86 14.82
CA SER A 231 1.85 8.94 14.44
C SER A 231 3.31 8.59 14.70
N ARG A 232 3.60 7.83 15.76
CA ARG A 232 4.95 7.35 16.06
C ARG A 232 5.48 6.39 14.98
N ILE A 233 4.60 5.70 14.28
CA ILE A 233 4.95 4.71 13.25
C ILE A 233 4.96 5.34 11.85
N PHE A 234 3.89 6.05 11.52
CA PHE A 234 3.65 6.57 10.18
C PHE A 234 4.11 8.02 10.01
N GLY A 235 4.49 8.69 11.10
CA GLY A 235 4.85 10.10 11.14
C GLY A 235 3.63 11.02 11.15
N ARG A 236 3.91 12.33 11.25
CA ARG A 236 2.89 13.39 11.23
C ARG A 236 3.20 14.40 10.14
N GLU A 237 2.15 14.85 9.47
CA GLU A 237 2.26 15.83 8.38
C GLU A 237 2.63 17.24 8.88
N ASP A 238 2.26 17.57 10.12
CA ASP A 238 2.48 18.88 10.76
C ASP A 238 3.79 18.96 11.57
N ASP A 239 4.72 18.03 11.36
CA ASP A 239 6.01 17.96 12.06
C ASP A 239 7.02 19.07 11.66
N GLY A 240 6.66 19.93 10.70
CA GLY A 240 7.50 21.00 10.18
C GLY A 240 8.63 20.54 9.26
N GLN A 241 8.93 19.24 9.20
CA GLN A 241 10.00 18.68 8.37
C GLN A 241 9.58 18.43 6.92
N ARG A 242 8.28 18.58 6.61
CA ARG A 242 7.73 18.35 5.25
C ARG A 242 8.07 16.95 4.73
N ARG A 243 8.14 15.98 5.65
CA ARG A 243 8.64 14.63 5.38
C ARG A 243 7.50 13.66 5.14
N TYR A 244 6.45 13.77 5.94
CA TYR A 244 5.33 12.84 5.93
C TYR A 244 4.14 13.44 5.18
N PHE A 245 3.54 12.68 4.28
CA PHE A 245 2.35 13.07 3.53
C PHE A 245 1.19 12.13 3.85
N SER A 246 0.04 12.70 4.21
CA SER A 246 -1.15 11.90 4.52
C SER A 246 -1.76 11.29 3.26
N ILE A 247 -2.00 9.97 3.29
CA ILE A 247 -2.67 9.25 2.20
C ILE A 247 -4.14 8.92 2.50
N GLY A 248 -4.59 9.21 3.73
CA GLY A 248 -5.94 8.95 4.19
C GLY A 248 -5.98 8.33 5.58
N ASN A 249 -7.18 7.90 5.97
CA ASN A 249 -7.45 7.35 7.30
C ASN A 249 -7.86 5.87 7.18
N PRO A 250 -7.49 5.01 8.15
CA PRO A 250 -8.09 3.69 8.29
C PRO A 250 -9.60 3.78 8.49
N LEU A 251 -10.36 2.75 8.12
CA LEU A 251 -11.83 2.79 8.16
C LEU A 251 -12.41 2.98 9.57
N ASP A 252 -11.74 2.44 10.59
CA ASP A 252 -12.20 2.47 11.98
C ASP A 252 -11.43 3.47 12.85
N MET A 253 -10.67 4.40 12.24
CA MET A 253 -9.86 5.39 12.97
C MET A 253 -9.87 6.74 12.27
N GLU A 254 -9.92 7.83 13.03
CA GLU A 254 -9.84 9.19 12.47
C GLU A 254 -8.41 9.68 12.24
N THR A 255 -7.42 8.91 12.69
CA THR A 255 -6.01 9.26 12.58
C THR A 255 -5.49 9.10 11.15
N PRO A 256 -4.84 10.12 10.57
CA PRO A 256 -4.22 10.00 9.26
C PRO A 256 -3.03 9.05 9.27
N VAL A 257 -2.94 8.23 8.23
CA VAL A 257 -1.74 7.45 7.92
C VAL A 257 -0.91 8.24 6.93
N CYS A 258 0.34 8.48 7.28
CA CYS A 258 1.27 9.20 6.44
C CYS A 258 2.33 8.27 5.81
N ILE A 259 2.85 8.68 4.65
CA ILE A 259 4.01 8.08 4.00
C ILE A 259 5.19 9.03 4.14
N ASP A 260 6.34 8.49 4.54
CA ASP A 260 7.63 9.18 4.49
C ASP A 260 8.06 9.38 3.03
N MET A 261 7.91 10.60 2.53
CA MET A 261 8.18 10.92 1.12
C MET A 261 9.66 10.88 0.76
N LEU A 262 10.56 11.04 1.74
CA LEU A 262 11.99 10.91 1.51
C LEU A 262 12.35 9.43 1.29
N ARG A 263 11.95 8.56 2.23
CA ARG A 263 12.20 7.11 2.11
C ARG A 263 11.47 6.50 0.93
N PHE A 264 10.29 7.02 0.58
CA PHE A 264 9.56 6.60 -0.60
C PHE A 264 10.34 6.91 -1.88
N ALA A 265 10.99 8.07 -1.98
CA ALA A 265 11.79 8.44 -3.16
C ALA A 265 13.11 7.65 -3.29
N GLU A 266 13.69 7.19 -2.18
CA GLU A 266 14.99 6.50 -2.15
C GLU A 266 14.98 5.07 -2.73
N ARG A 267 13.80 4.46 -2.92
CA ARG A 267 13.67 3.06 -3.30
C ARG A 267 12.64 2.88 -4.42
N SER A 268 12.76 1.78 -5.15
CA SER A 268 11.74 1.37 -6.12
C SER A 268 10.47 0.93 -5.37
N ASN A 269 9.32 1.46 -5.79
CA ASN A 269 8.02 1.13 -5.21
C ASN A 269 7.10 0.51 -6.26
N GLY A 270 6.24 -0.41 -5.82
CA GLY A 270 5.19 -0.99 -6.65
C GLY A 270 3.82 -0.85 -5.99
N ILE A 271 2.82 -0.36 -6.73
CA ILE A 271 1.43 -0.24 -6.29
C ILE A 271 0.59 -1.31 -7.00
N PHE A 272 0.09 -2.28 -6.25
CA PHE A 272 -0.64 -3.44 -6.78
C PHE A 272 -2.09 -3.45 -6.32
N GLY A 273 -2.96 -4.07 -7.12
CA GLY A 273 -4.40 -4.18 -6.82
C GLY A 273 -5.21 -4.66 -8.01
N LYS A 274 -6.40 -5.20 -7.76
CA LYS A 274 -7.33 -5.60 -8.84
C LYS A 274 -7.83 -4.35 -9.57
N THR A 275 -8.36 -4.51 -10.79
CA THR A 275 -8.99 -3.40 -11.52
C THR A 275 -10.14 -2.81 -10.68
N GLY A 276 -10.28 -1.48 -10.67
CA GLY A 276 -11.30 -0.78 -9.88
C GLY A 276 -11.00 -0.59 -8.38
N THR A 277 -9.89 -1.10 -7.84
CA THR A 277 -9.57 -0.94 -6.39
C THR A 277 -8.84 0.37 -6.04
N GLY A 278 -8.83 1.36 -6.95
CA GLY A 278 -8.23 2.67 -6.69
C GLY A 278 -6.71 2.77 -6.84
N LYS A 279 -6.06 1.85 -7.58
CA LYS A 279 -4.60 1.90 -7.86
C LYS A 279 -4.15 3.27 -8.36
N SER A 280 -4.75 3.75 -9.45
CA SER A 280 -4.39 5.04 -10.08
C SER A 280 -4.70 6.23 -9.16
N PHE A 281 -5.71 6.11 -8.29
CA PHE A 281 -5.99 7.12 -7.28
C PHE A 281 -4.87 7.18 -6.22
N LEU A 282 -4.44 6.04 -5.68
CA LEU A 282 -3.34 5.98 -4.72
C LEU A 282 -2.01 6.43 -5.32
N THR A 283 -1.69 5.99 -6.55
CA THR A 283 -0.49 6.44 -7.28
C THR A 283 -0.47 7.95 -7.42
N ARG A 284 -1.60 8.54 -7.82
CA ARG A 284 -1.72 10.00 -7.93
C ARG A 284 -1.52 10.70 -6.58
N LEU A 285 -2.05 10.17 -5.48
CA LEU A 285 -1.82 10.73 -4.15
C LEU A 285 -0.32 10.69 -3.78
N ALA A 286 0.37 9.58 -4.03
CA ALA A 286 1.81 9.49 -3.79
C ALA A 286 2.59 10.52 -4.62
N LEU A 287 2.25 10.67 -5.91
CA LEU A 287 2.84 11.69 -6.78
C LEU A 287 2.55 13.12 -6.28
N CYS A 288 1.33 13.38 -5.79
CA CYS A 288 1.01 14.64 -5.14
C CYS A 288 1.93 14.91 -3.95
N GLY A 289 2.18 13.92 -3.09
CA GLY A 289 3.10 14.07 -1.95
C GLY A 289 4.53 14.40 -2.37
N LEU A 290 5.06 13.68 -3.37
CA LEU A 290 6.40 13.92 -3.91
C LEU A 290 6.56 15.33 -4.49
N ILE A 291 5.57 15.79 -5.26
CA ILE A 291 5.57 17.15 -5.83
C ILE A 291 5.37 18.16 -4.71
N HIS A 292 4.37 18.00 -3.84
CA HIS A 292 4.03 18.95 -2.78
C HIS A 292 5.22 19.25 -1.88
N TYR A 293 5.99 18.23 -1.48
CA TYR A 293 7.18 18.38 -0.64
C TYR A 293 8.50 18.52 -1.40
N ASP A 294 8.47 18.60 -2.72
CA ASP A 294 9.65 18.81 -3.57
C ASP A 294 10.76 17.78 -3.32
N ARG A 295 10.37 16.50 -3.19
CA ARG A 295 11.30 15.41 -2.84
C ARG A 295 11.94 14.73 -4.03
N ALA A 296 11.34 14.82 -5.21
CA ALA A 296 11.85 14.21 -6.42
C ALA A 296 11.37 14.93 -7.70
N VAL A 297 12.20 14.88 -8.74
CA VAL A 297 11.78 15.19 -10.11
C VAL A 297 11.13 13.94 -10.68
N ASN A 298 9.88 14.05 -11.12
CA ASN A 298 9.08 12.91 -11.57
C ASN A 298 8.95 12.92 -13.10
N LEU A 299 9.45 11.87 -13.77
CA LEU A 299 9.12 11.57 -15.16
C LEU A 299 8.05 10.47 -15.18
N ILE A 300 6.85 10.80 -15.66
CA ILE A 300 5.68 9.91 -15.58
C ILE A 300 5.24 9.52 -16.98
N PHE A 301 5.29 8.23 -17.28
CA PHE A 301 4.68 7.66 -18.48
C PHE A 301 3.20 7.35 -18.21
N ASP A 302 2.32 8.28 -18.58
CA ASP A 302 0.89 8.22 -18.30
C ASP A 302 0.10 7.52 -19.41
N MET A 303 0.26 6.20 -19.51
CA MET A 303 -0.32 5.38 -20.60
C MET A 303 -1.86 5.52 -20.73
N HIS A 304 -2.57 5.65 -19.61
CA HIS A 304 -4.03 5.76 -19.59
C HIS A 304 -4.54 7.19 -19.39
N ASN A 305 -3.65 8.18 -19.31
CA ASN A 305 -3.97 9.59 -19.07
C ASN A 305 -4.76 9.82 -17.76
N GLU A 306 -4.40 9.09 -16.71
CA GLU A 306 -5.08 9.11 -15.41
C GLU A 306 -4.49 10.16 -14.44
N TYR A 307 -3.29 10.66 -14.71
CA TYR A 307 -2.54 11.50 -13.75
C TYR A 307 -2.47 12.96 -14.19
N GLY A 308 -2.24 13.22 -15.48
CA GLY A 308 -1.89 14.55 -15.99
C GLY A 308 -2.92 15.65 -15.74
N PHE A 309 -4.14 15.53 -16.28
CA PHE A 309 -5.09 16.65 -16.32
C PHE A 309 -6.46 16.35 -15.67
N LYS A 310 -7.18 15.31 -16.10
CA LYS A 310 -8.46 14.91 -15.51
C LYS A 310 -8.57 13.39 -15.50
N ALA A 311 -8.84 12.82 -14.32
CA ALA A 311 -9.29 11.44 -14.22
C ALA A 311 -10.80 11.44 -13.95
N MET A 312 -11.55 10.66 -14.72
CA MET A 312 -12.93 10.35 -14.36
C MET A 312 -12.91 9.36 -13.20
N LYS A 313 -13.68 9.63 -12.14
CA LYS A 313 -13.92 8.62 -11.11
C LYS A 313 -14.87 7.57 -11.71
N GLU A 314 -14.39 6.36 -11.91
CA GLU A 314 -15.26 5.23 -12.16
C GLU A 314 -16.06 4.95 -10.88
N THR A 315 -17.28 5.46 -10.80
CA THR A 315 -18.25 5.01 -9.81
C THR A 315 -19.53 4.69 -10.57
N ALA A 316 -19.91 3.41 -10.51
CA ALA A 316 -21.20 2.94 -10.99
C ALA A 316 -22.31 3.62 -10.17
N GLY A 317 -22.81 4.75 -10.67
CA GLY A 317 -23.90 5.49 -10.05
C GLY A 317 -23.81 6.99 -10.32
N ALA A 318 -24.62 7.45 -11.28
CA ALA A 318 -25.20 8.79 -11.55
C ALA A 318 -24.44 10.12 -11.28
N ASN A 319 -23.31 10.16 -10.58
CA ASN A 319 -22.54 11.36 -10.28
C ASN A 319 -21.05 11.12 -10.57
N THR A 320 -20.64 11.39 -11.81
CA THR A 320 -19.23 11.41 -12.23
C THR A 320 -18.50 12.55 -11.50
N THR A 321 -17.95 12.24 -10.34
CA THR A 321 -17.12 13.18 -9.59
C THR A 321 -15.76 13.27 -10.28
N PHE A 322 -15.49 14.39 -10.96
CA PHE A 322 -14.19 14.65 -11.57
C PHE A 322 -13.12 14.79 -10.49
N VAL A 323 -12.01 14.06 -10.63
CA VAL A 323 -10.86 14.21 -9.74
C VAL A 323 -9.79 15.00 -10.47
N LYS A 324 -9.31 16.08 -9.83
CA LYS A 324 -8.27 16.96 -10.39
C LYS A 324 -7.00 16.15 -10.73
N GLY A 325 -6.40 16.44 -11.88
CA GLY A 325 -5.09 15.91 -12.25
C GLY A 325 -3.94 16.71 -11.66
N LEU A 326 -2.71 16.20 -11.80
CA LEU A 326 -1.50 16.82 -11.24
C LEU A 326 -1.27 18.23 -11.79
N LYS A 327 -1.47 18.47 -13.09
CA LYS A 327 -1.35 19.80 -13.71
C LYS A 327 -2.35 20.81 -13.12
N GLN A 328 -3.56 20.35 -12.81
CA GLN A 328 -4.59 21.21 -12.21
C GLN A 328 -4.31 21.55 -10.75
N LEU A 329 -3.57 20.69 -10.04
CA LEU A 329 -3.22 20.88 -8.63
C LEU A 329 -1.95 21.71 -8.44
N PHE A 330 -0.94 21.50 -9.29
CA PHE A 330 0.39 22.08 -9.09
C PHE A 330 0.82 23.06 -10.19
N GLY A 331 -0.03 23.31 -11.19
CA GLY A 331 0.18 24.32 -12.22
C GLY A 331 1.50 24.14 -12.96
N GLU A 332 2.36 25.15 -12.89
CA GLU A 332 3.66 25.20 -13.58
C GLU A 332 4.67 24.15 -13.11
N ARG A 333 4.49 23.56 -11.92
CA ARG A 333 5.36 22.49 -11.43
C ARG A 333 5.15 21.15 -12.14
N VAL A 334 4.14 21.07 -13.02
CA VAL A 334 3.85 19.90 -13.85
C VAL A 334 3.79 20.36 -15.29
N ALA A 335 4.48 19.65 -16.18
CA ALA A 335 4.42 19.88 -17.62
C ALA A 335 3.87 18.63 -18.31
N ILE A 336 2.96 18.83 -19.26
CA ILE A 336 2.35 17.78 -20.07
C ILE A 336 3.04 17.75 -21.43
N PHE A 337 3.72 16.66 -21.69
CA PHE A 337 4.33 16.33 -22.97
C PHE A 337 3.40 15.34 -23.71
N SER A 338 3.13 15.59 -24.98
CA SER A 338 2.25 14.70 -25.77
C SER A 338 2.90 14.26 -27.08
N LEU A 339 2.91 12.94 -27.29
CA LEU A 339 3.28 12.31 -28.57
C LEU A 339 2.14 12.40 -29.61
N ASP A 340 0.91 12.67 -29.18
CA ASP A 340 -0.26 12.88 -30.04
C ASP A 340 -1.02 14.14 -29.62
N PRO A 341 -0.56 15.33 -30.08
CA PRO A 341 -1.22 16.59 -29.74
C PRO A 341 -2.65 16.67 -30.28
N LYS A 342 -2.99 15.96 -31.37
CA LYS A 342 -4.34 15.96 -31.93
C LYS A 342 -5.32 15.26 -30.98
N SER A 343 -5.01 14.04 -30.54
CA SER A 343 -5.82 13.31 -29.56
C SER A 343 -5.91 14.02 -28.21
N THR A 344 -4.82 14.67 -27.79
CA THR A 344 -4.79 15.44 -26.54
C THR A 344 -5.74 16.65 -26.60
N ARG A 345 -5.69 17.42 -27.68
CA ARG A 345 -6.59 18.56 -27.92
C ARG A 345 -8.05 18.14 -28.09
N ALA A 346 -8.31 17.00 -28.75
CA ALA A 346 -9.66 16.44 -28.89
C ALA A 346 -10.34 16.13 -27.54
N ARG A 347 -9.54 15.84 -26.50
CA ARG A 347 -10.01 15.65 -25.12
C ARG A 347 -10.16 16.95 -24.33
N GLY A 348 -9.97 18.10 -24.99
CA GLY A 348 -10.05 19.42 -24.37
C GLY A 348 -8.83 19.77 -23.51
N ILE A 349 -7.68 19.14 -23.75
CA ILE A 349 -6.43 19.38 -23.03
C ILE A 349 -5.43 19.99 -24.01
N GLN A 350 -4.81 21.10 -23.64
CA GLN A 350 -3.68 21.65 -24.38
C GLN A 350 -2.38 21.13 -23.76
N PRO A 351 -1.56 20.34 -24.49
CA PRO A 351 -0.25 19.95 -23.98
C PRO A 351 0.66 21.18 -23.87
N ASP A 352 1.57 21.18 -22.89
CA ASP A 352 2.58 22.22 -22.76
C ASP A 352 3.66 22.07 -23.85
N PHE A 353 3.98 20.82 -24.20
CA PHE A 353 4.96 20.49 -25.23
C PHE A 353 4.45 19.37 -26.12
N GLU A 354 4.71 19.51 -27.41
CA GLU A 354 4.47 18.47 -28.41
C GLU A 354 5.79 17.73 -28.63
N VAL A 355 5.78 16.41 -28.45
CA VAL A 355 6.96 15.57 -28.59
C VAL A 355 6.88 14.88 -29.94
N TYR A 356 7.90 15.10 -30.75
CA TYR A 356 8.06 14.48 -32.06
C TYR A 356 9.25 13.53 -31.99
N ILE A 357 9.00 12.26 -32.33
CA ILE A 357 10.04 11.26 -32.53
C ILE A 357 10.24 11.16 -34.04
N SER A 358 11.40 11.56 -34.53
CA SER A 358 11.73 11.48 -35.95
C SER A 358 12.19 10.06 -36.32
N TYR A 359 12.10 9.69 -37.60
CA TYR A 359 12.41 8.33 -38.03
C TYR A 359 13.87 7.94 -37.79
N ASP A 360 14.80 8.90 -37.88
CA ASP A 360 16.22 8.73 -37.61
C ASP A 360 16.54 8.45 -36.13
N GLN A 361 15.58 8.68 -35.23
CA GLN A 361 15.72 8.39 -33.79
C GLN A 361 15.26 6.98 -33.41
N ILE A 362 14.62 6.24 -34.33
CA ILE A 362 14.11 4.89 -34.08
C ILE A 362 15.22 3.88 -34.36
N ALA A 363 15.71 3.23 -33.32
CA ALA A 363 16.71 2.18 -33.43
C ALA A 363 16.07 0.79 -33.68
N VAL A 364 16.86 -0.17 -34.16
CA VAL A 364 16.40 -1.55 -34.32
C VAL A 364 16.00 -2.15 -32.96
N GLU A 365 16.70 -1.74 -31.90
CA GLU A 365 16.46 -2.10 -30.50
C GLU A 365 15.13 -1.57 -29.95
N ASP A 366 14.54 -0.52 -30.54
CA ASP A 366 13.21 -0.04 -30.17
C ASP A 366 12.10 -0.88 -30.81
N ILE A 367 12.38 -1.48 -31.97
CA ILE A 367 11.43 -2.31 -32.73
C ILE A 367 11.44 -3.75 -32.22
N ALA A 368 12.61 -4.28 -31.84
CA ALA A 368 12.77 -5.67 -31.44
C ALA A 368 11.82 -6.11 -30.30
N PRO A 369 11.61 -5.32 -29.22
CA PRO A 369 10.67 -5.66 -28.16
C PRO A 369 9.20 -5.66 -28.61
N LEU A 370 8.87 -5.01 -29.73
CA LEU A 370 7.51 -4.85 -30.26
C LEU A 370 7.20 -5.86 -31.38
N GLN A 371 8.05 -6.86 -31.59
CA GLN A 371 7.94 -7.81 -32.70
C GLN A 371 6.57 -8.48 -32.79
N ASP A 372 6.05 -8.94 -31.64
CA ASP A 372 4.77 -9.62 -31.54
C ASP A 372 3.60 -8.64 -31.73
N GLU A 373 3.66 -7.47 -31.09
CA GLU A 373 2.66 -6.40 -31.19
C GLU A 373 2.51 -5.89 -32.64
N LEU A 374 3.62 -5.76 -33.35
CA LEU A 374 3.67 -5.31 -34.74
C LEU A 374 3.46 -6.46 -35.74
N LYS A 375 3.33 -7.71 -35.26
CA LYS A 375 3.17 -8.92 -36.08
C LYS A 375 4.27 -9.07 -37.13
N LEU A 376 5.50 -8.74 -36.76
CA LEU A 376 6.65 -8.85 -37.66
C LEU A 376 7.07 -10.32 -37.80
N ASN A 377 7.65 -10.66 -38.95
CA ASN A 377 8.25 -11.98 -39.17
C ASN A 377 9.34 -12.25 -38.10
N PRO A 378 9.51 -13.49 -37.61
CA PRO A 378 10.67 -13.90 -36.81
C PRO A 378 12.03 -13.33 -37.28
N THR A 379 12.26 -13.23 -38.59
CA THR A 379 13.52 -12.72 -39.19
C THR A 379 13.55 -11.20 -39.42
N ALA A 380 12.50 -10.47 -39.02
CA ALA A 380 12.38 -9.04 -39.29
C ALA A 380 13.44 -8.22 -38.54
N VAL A 381 13.77 -8.59 -37.31
CA VAL A 381 14.80 -7.91 -36.50
C VAL A 381 16.17 -8.09 -37.13
N GLU A 382 16.52 -9.31 -37.57
CA GLU A 382 17.77 -9.58 -38.29
C GLU A 382 17.86 -8.78 -39.59
N SER A 383 16.75 -8.71 -40.34
CA SER A 383 16.65 -7.92 -41.56
C SER A 383 16.82 -6.42 -41.28
N ALA A 384 16.25 -5.93 -40.18
CA ALA A 384 16.41 -4.54 -39.74
C ALA A 384 17.87 -4.22 -39.41
N TYR A 385 18.60 -5.10 -38.72
CA TYR A 385 20.04 -4.93 -38.49
C TYR A 385 20.85 -4.91 -39.79
N LEU A 386 20.50 -5.72 -40.79
CA LEU A 386 21.18 -5.70 -42.09
C LEU A 386 20.99 -4.36 -42.80
N VAL A 387 19.77 -3.84 -42.81
CA VAL A 387 19.46 -2.57 -43.46
C VAL A 387 20.08 -1.40 -42.67
N TYR A 388 20.04 -1.42 -41.33
CA TYR A 388 20.78 -0.48 -40.50
C TYR A 388 22.30 -0.51 -40.78
N ALA A 389 22.88 -1.70 -41.00
CA ALA A 389 24.29 -1.82 -41.35
C ALA A 389 24.65 -1.15 -42.69
N ILE A 390 23.72 -1.10 -43.64
CA ILE A 390 23.88 -0.46 -44.96
C ILE A 390 23.69 1.06 -44.84
N TYR A 391 22.62 1.51 -44.18
CA TYR A 391 22.19 2.91 -44.24
C TYR A 391 22.62 3.75 -43.03
N LYS A 392 23.01 3.14 -41.91
CA LYS A 392 23.52 3.80 -40.69
C LYS A 392 22.57 4.91 -40.21
N GLU A 393 23.04 6.15 -40.18
CA GLU A 393 22.28 7.34 -39.77
C GLU A 393 21.11 7.66 -40.71
N ARG A 394 21.02 6.99 -41.88
CA ARG A 394 19.93 7.13 -42.86
C ARG A 394 19.02 5.89 -42.94
N TRP A 395 19.04 5.05 -41.91
CA TRP A 395 18.22 3.85 -41.75
C TRP A 395 16.73 4.11 -42.02
#